data_AF-A0A329L3T6-F1
#
_entry.id   AF-A0A329L3T6-F1
#
_cell.length_a   1.000
_cell.length_b   1.000
_cell.length_c   1.000
_cell.angle_alpha   90.00
_cell.angle_beta   90.00
_cell.angle_gamma   90.00
#
_symmetry.space_group_name_H-M   'P 1'
#
loop_
_entity.id
_entity.type
_entity.pdbx_description
1 polymer ?
#
loop_
_entity_poly.entity_id
_entity_poly.type
_entity_poly.pdbx_seq_one_letter_code
_entity_poly.pdbx_strand_id
1 'polypeptide(L)'
;MKKCIILFLACMLLLGSTTLAVAAPVEYGEENRNAPASSGVTVSFTDVDQTHWAYSYIADMVGRRVLEGYPDGRYRPDRQVTRAEFATIIVKARVSNLRR
;
A
#
# COMPACT_ATOMS: atom_id res chain seq x y z
N MET A 1 24.16 -17.99 37.89
CA MET A 1 23.97 -17.75 36.44
C MET A 1 22.49 -17.56 36.03
N LYS A 2 21.61 -17.08 36.92
CA LYS A 2 20.19 -16.76 36.62
C LYS A 2 19.82 -15.30 36.95
N LYS A 3 20.72 -14.62 37.67
CA LYS A 3 20.54 -13.27 38.21
C LYS A 3 21.02 -12.17 37.24
N CYS A 4 21.85 -12.52 36.24
CA CYS A 4 22.33 -11.57 35.21
C CYS A 4 21.32 -11.34 34.07
N ILE A 5 20.45 -12.32 33.78
CA ILE A 5 19.42 -12.23 32.72
C ILE A 5 18.26 -11.32 33.17
N ILE A 6 17.87 -11.40 34.44
CA ILE A 6 16.81 -10.55 35.02
C ILE A 6 17.27 -9.09 35.14
N LEU A 7 18.57 -8.85 35.38
CA LEU A 7 19.13 -7.50 35.43
C LEU A 7 19.20 -6.83 34.04
N PHE A 8 19.43 -7.60 32.98
CA PHE A 8 19.44 -7.11 31.60
C PHE A 8 18.01 -6.79 31.09
N LEU A 9 17.02 -7.61 31.45
CA LEU A 9 15.60 -7.36 31.13
C LEU A 9 15.01 -6.18 31.91
N ALA A 10 15.45 -5.94 33.15
CA ALA A 10 15.02 -4.78 33.93
C ALA A 10 15.68 -3.46 33.48
N CYS A 11 16.92 -3.52 32.96
CA CYS A 11 17.63 -2.34 32.44
C CYS A 11 17.07 -1.85 31.10
N MET A 12 16.57 -2.76 30.26
CA MET A 12 15.88 -2.45 29.00
C MET A 12 14.48 -1.81 29.19
N LEU A 13 13.90 -1.88 30.39
CA LEU A 13 12.58 -1.32 30.71
C LEU A 13 12.64 0.00 31.48
N LEU A 14 13.83 0.45 31.92
CA LEU A 14 13.98 1.68 32.73
C LEU A 14 14.84 2.78 32.09
N LEU A 15 15.48 2.54 30.95
CA LEU A 15 16.21 3.57 30.18
C LEU A 15 15.49 3.89 28.88
N GLY A 16 14.34 4.54 29.01
CA GLY A 16 13.77 5.33 27.91
C GLY A 16 14.39 6.73 27.89
N SER A 17 14.62 7.23 26.68
CA SER A 17 14.98 8.63 26.30
C SER A 17 16.49 8.91 26.32
N THR A 18 17.13 9.37 25.24
CA THR A 18 16.70 10.45 24.34
C THR A 18 17.29 10.26 22.94
N THR A 19 16.45 10.25 21.91
CA THR A 19 16.88 10.67 20.57
C THR A 19 16.03 11.89 20.22
N LEU A 20 16.66 13.06 20.30
CA LEU A 20 16.08 14.35 19.95
C LEU A 20 16.54 14.69 18.52
N ALA A 21 15.68 14.47 17.51
CA ALA A 21 15.84 15.05 16.17
C ALA A 21 14.55 14.96 15.35
N VAL A 22 13.82 16.07 15.31
CA VAL A 22 13.06 16.61 14.16
C VAL A 22 11.89 15.79 13.54
N ALA A 23 10.72 16.45 13.62
CA ALA A 23 9.67 16.55 12.61
C ALA A 23 8.81 15.33 12.24
N ALA A 24 7.57 15.40 12.75
CA ALA A 24 6.36 14.69 12.37
C ALA A 24 6.38 13.17 12.57
N PRO A 25 5.46 12.61 13.39
CA PRO A 25 5.05 11.25 13.12
C PRO A 25 4.42 11.28 11.72
N VAL A 26 5.14 10.79 10.71
CA VAL A 26 4.44 10.00 9.69
C VAL A 26 4.04 8.74 10.44
N GLU A 27 2.92 8.87 11.14
CA GLU A 27 2.14 7.75 11.61
C GLU A 27 1.83 6.95 10.35
N TYR A 28 2.65 5.93 10.09
CA TYR A 28 2.25 4.81 9.25
C TYR A 28 1.12 4.14 10.02
N GLY A 29 -0.07 4.74 9.94
CA GLY A 29 -1.27 4.26 10.60
C GLY A 29 -1.46 2.80 10.23
N GLU A 30 -1.75 1.99 11.23
CA GLU A 30 -2.08 0.58 11.04
C GLU A 30 -3.14 0.47 9.94
N GLU A 31 -2.77 -0.18 8.84
CA GLU A 31 -3.63 -0.38 7.68
C GLU A 31 -4.86 -1.17 8.12
N ASN A 32 -5.99 -0.47 8.24
CA ASN A 32 -7.31 -1.05 8.24
C ASN A 32 -7.38 -2.03 7.04
N ARG A 33 -7.31 -3.34 7.32
CA ARG A 33 -7.37 -4.44 6.34
C ARG A 33 -8.70 -4.54 5.57
N ASN A 34 -9.45 -3.46 5.49
CA ASN A 34 -10.49 -3.33 4.50
C ASN A 34 -9.82 -2.86 3.21
N ALA A 35 -9.38 -3.85 2.41
CA ALA A 35 -9.23 -3.67 0.96
C ALA A 35 -10.44 -2.86 0.46
N PRO A 36 -10.26 -1.94 -0.53
CA PRO A 36 -11.33 -1.07 -0.99
C PRO A 36 -12.59 -1.90 -1.19
N ALA A 37 -13.66 -1.50 -0.51
CA ALA A 37 -14.92 -2.25 -0.44
C ALA A 37 -15.26 -2.74 -1.83
N SER A 38 -15.34 -4.07 -1.99
CA SER A 38 -15.54 -4.78 -3.25
C SER A 38 -16.66 -4.14 -4.05
N SER A 39 -16.30 -3.18 -4.90
CA SER A 39 -17.12 -2.78 -6.02
C SER A 39 -17.06 -4.00 -6.91
N GLY A 40 -18.20 -4.60 -7.25
CA GLY A 40 -18.32 -5.85 -8.02
C GLY A 40 -17.78 -5.79 -9.46
N VAL A 41 -16.74 -4.99 -9.70
CA VAL A 41 -15.99 -4.84 -10.92
C VAL A 41 -15.01 -6.00 -11.01
N THR A 42 -15.36 -6.99 -11.81
CA THR A 42 -14.42 -8.03 -12.23
C THR A 42 -13.52 -7.47 -13.32
N VAL A 43 -12.22 -7.46 -13.07
CA VAL A 43 -11.21 -7.17 -14.10
C VAL A 43 -10.56 -8.47 -14.56
N SER A 44 -10.37 -8.61 -15.86
CA SER A 44 -9.78 -9.81 -16.46
C SER A 44 -8.52 -9.42 -17.21
N PHE A 45 -7.38 -9.50 -16.51
CA PHE A 45 -6.05 -9.44 -17.12
C PHE A 45 -5.48 -10.85 -17.17
N THR A 46 -4.76 -11.17 -18.24
CA THR A 46 -4.21 -12.52 -18.46
C THR A 46 -3.14 -12.89 -17.43
N ASP A 47 -2.54 -11.88 -16.77
CA ASP A 47 -1.42 -12.00 -15.84
C ASP A 47 -1.75 -11.53 -14.41
N VAL A 48 -3.04 -11.39 -14.07
CA VAL A 48 -3.48 -11.05 -12.71
C VAL A 48 -4.57 -12.02 -12.27
N ASP A 49 -4.20 -13.02 -11.48
CA ASP A 49 -5.14 -13.94 -10.85
C ASP A 49 -5.95 -13.25 -9.74
N GLN A 50 -7.17 -13.73 -9.49
CA GLN A 50 -8.04 -13.20 -8.42
C GLN A 50 -7.44 -13.37 -7.01
N THR A 51 -6.53 -14.33 -6.83
CA THR A 51 -5.81 -14.59 -5.59
C THR A 51 -4.59 -13.68 -5.41
N HIS A 52 -4.20 -12.93 -6.44
CA HIS A 52 -3.09 -11.99 -6.36
C HIS A 52 -3.44 -10.86 -5.39
N TRP A 53 -2.54 -10.53 -4.47
CA TRP A 53 -2.78 -9.53 -3.42
C TRP A 53 -3.21 -8.16 -3.98
N ALA A 54 -2.70 -7.80 -5.16
CA ALA A 54 -3.02 -6.53 -5.82
C ALA A 54 -4.37 -6.55 -6.59
N TYR A 55 -5.01 -7.71 -6.78
CA TYR A 55 -6.18 -7.85 -7.65
C TYR A 55 -7.30 -6.89 -7.27
N SER A 56 -7.66 -6.81 -5.99
CA SER A 56 -8.74 -5.93 -5.49
C SER A 56 -8.43 -4.45 -5.71
N TYR A 57 -7.18 -4.04 -5.50
CA TYR A 57 -6.73 -2.65 -5.71
C TYR A 57 -6.74 -2.28 -7.19
N ILE A 58 -6.27 -3.18 -8.05
CA ILE A 58 -6.30 -3.00 -9.50
C ILE A 58 -7.77 -2.91 -9.96
N ALA A 59 -8.63 -3.81 -9.49
CA ALA A 59 -10.05 -3.83 -9.83
C ALA A 59 -10.77 -2.53 -9.46
N ASP A 60 -10.56 -2.01 -8.25
CA ASP A 60 -11.13 -0.72 -7.81
C ASP A 60 -10.66 0.43 -8.71
N MET A 61 -9.35 0.53 -8.93
CA MET A 61 -8.77 1.63 -9.70
C MET A 61 -9.13 1.58 -11.19
N VAL A 62 -9.28 0.40 -11.77
CA VAL A 62 -9.80 0.21 -13.14
C VAL A 62 -11.29 0.56 -13.19
N GLY A 63 -12.08 0.14 -12.20
CA GLY A 63 -13.50 0.53 -12.07
C GLY A 63 -13.69 2.05 -11.98
N ARG A 64 -12.72 2.74 -11.38
CA ARG A 64 -12.65 4.21 -11.30
C ARG A 64 -12.05 4.89 -12.54
N ARG A 65 -11.67 4.11 -13.56
CA ARG A 65 -11.00 4.58 -14.80
C ARG A 65 -9.69 5.34 -14.53
N VAL A 66 -9.01 4.99 -13.45
CA VAL A 66 -7.69 5.53 -13.11
C VAL A 66 -6.60 4.73 -13.81
N LEU A 67 -6.71 3.41 -13.74
CA LEU A 67 -5.78 2.47 -14.35
C LEU A 67 -6.38 1.82 -15.59
N GLU A 68 -5.51 1.47 -16.54
CA GLU A 68 -5.81 0.78 -17.78
C GLU A 68 -4.75 -0.30 -18.01
N GLY A 69 -5.15 -1.44 -18.56
CA GLY A 69 -4.22 -2.48 -18.97
C GLY A 69 -3.52 -2.13 -20.28
N TYR A 70 -2.57 -2.98 -20.66
CA TYR A 70 -1.89 -2.88 -21.93
C TYR A 70 -2.75 -3.46 -23.07
N PRO A 71 -2.51 -3.05 -24.34
CA PRO A 71 -3.24 -3.56 -25.50
C PRO A 71 -3.12 -5.08 -25.71
N ASP A 72 -2.13 -5.72 -25.09
CA ASP A 72 -1.89 -7.16 -25.12
C ASP A 72 -2.74 -7.94 -24.09
N GLY A 73 -3.66 -7.27 -23.38
CA GLY A 73 -4.55 -7.89 -22.40
C GLY A 73 -3.87 -8.22 -21.06
N ARG A 74 -2.70 -7.62 -20.78
CA ARG A 74 -1.96 -7.76 -19.52
C ARG A 74 -2.00 -6.48 -18.71
N TYR A 75 -1.69 -6.58 -17.41
CA TYR A 75 -1.52 -5.44 -16.50
C TYR A 75 -0.09 -5.33 -15.96
N ARG A 76 0.64 -6.44 -15.85
CA ARG A 76 2.03 -6.54 -15.39
C ARG A 76 2.21 -6.04 -13.94
N PRO A 77 1.58 -6.68 -12.94
CA PRO A 77 1.53 -6.17 -11.57
C PRO A 77 2.91 -6.02 -10.92
N ASP A 78 3.87 -6.87 -11.28
CA ASP A 78 5.24 -6.85 -10.73
C ASP A 78 6.21 -5.96 -11.52
N ARG A 79 5.75 -5.33 -12.60
CA ARG A 79 6.59 -4.42 -13.39
C ARG A 79 6.88 -3.16 -12.57
N GLN A 80 8.15 -2.76 -12.55
CA GLN A 80 8.54 -1.48 -11.97
C GLN A 80 7.85 -0.31 -12.68
N VAL A 81 7.23 0.56 -11.89
CA VAL A 81 6.56 1.77 -12.34
C VAL A 81 7.56 2.92 -12.37
N THR A 82 7.59 3.67 -13.47
CA THR A 82 8.41 4.88 -13.59
C THR A 82 7.79 6.05 -12.82
N ARG A 83 8.61 7.04 -12.45
CA ARG A 83 8.12 8.26 -11.78
C ARG A 83 7.04 8.99 -12.59
N ALA A 84 7.15 8.98 -13.92
CA ALA A 84 6.17 9.60 -14.81
C ALA A 84 4.83 8.86 -14.81
N GLU A 85 4.85 7.52 -14.85
CA GLU A 85 3.64 6.69 -14.75
C GLU A 85 2.97 6.88 -13.40
N PHE A 86 3.74 6.87 -12.30
CA PHE A 86 3.22 7.11 -10.95
C PHE A 86 2.54 8.48 -10.82
N ALA A 87 3.19 9.56 -11.29
CA ALA A 87 2.60 10.90 -11.29
C ALA A 87 1.30 10.95 -12.11
N THR A 88 1.27 10.27 -13.26
CA THR A 88 0.06 10.17 -14.10
C THR A 88 -1.10 9.51 -13.35
N ILE A 89 -0.83 8.41 -12.62
CA ILE A 89 -1.84 7.71 -11.82
C ILE A 89 -2.45 8.65 -10.77
N ILE A 90 -1.62 9.43 -10.06
CA ILE A 90 -2.10 10.40 -9.05
C ILE A 90 -3.02 11.45 -9.69
N VAL A 91 -2.62 12.01 -10.83
CA VAL A 91 -3.41 13.04 -11.53
C VAL A 91 -4.75 12.46 -12.00
N LYS A 92 -4.75 11.27 -12.61
CA LYS A 92 -5.99 10.58 -13.03
C LYS A 92 -6.89 10.26 -11.84
N ALA A 93 -6.31 9.79 -10.72
CA ALA A 93 -7.05 9.49 -9.50
C ALA A 93 -7.76 10.73 -8.96
N ARG A 94 -7.05 11.86 -8.89
CA ARG A 94 -7.61 13.16 -8.47
C ARG A 94 -8.80 13.56 -9.34
N VAL A 95 -8.67 13.46 -10.66
CA VAL A 95 -9.74 13.84 -11.60
C VAL A 95 -10.94 12.90 -11.50
N SER A 96 -10.71 11.59 -11.36
CA SER A 96 -11.80 10.60 -11.25
C SER A 96 -12.70 10.84 -10.03
N ASN A 97 -12.13 11.36 -8.93
CA ASN A 97 -12.86 11.63 -7.69
C ASN A 97 -13.76 12.87 -7.77
N LEU A 98 -13.48 13.82 -8.67
CA LEU A 98 -14.26 15.05 -8.85
C LEU A 98 -15.47 14.87 -9.78
N ARG A 99 -15.63 13.68 -10.39
CA ARG A 99 -16.70 13.38 -11.35
C ARG A 99 -17.80 12.45 -10.80
N ARG A 100 -17.73 12.08 -9.52
CA ARG A 100 -18.82 11.43 -8.79
C ARG A 100 -19.64 12.47 -8.03
#